data_AF-A0A1M6KCG7-F1
#
_entry.id   AF-A0A1M6KCG7-F1
#
_cell.length_a   1.000
_cell.length_b   1.000
_cell.length_c   1.000
_cell.angle_alpha   90.00
_cell.angle_beta   90.00
_cell.angle_gamma   90.00
#
_symmetry.space_group_name_H-M   'P 1'
#
loop_
_entity.id
_entity.type
_entity.pdbx_description
1 polymer ?
#
loop_
_entity_poly.entity_id
_entity_poly.type
_entity_poly.pdbx_seq_one_letter_code
_entity_poly.pdbx_strand_id
1 'polypeptide(L)'
;METDNSSDAMTLARIHWAGEITDERLDKIVNHQVAMTDAEVLNLLSALSELEHPRFKELAFHFCSYGLFGSILHDIFILLAKIKGEDIENFFIQYLINNEIERPDLNKIIDNYLMTN
;
A
#
# COMPACT_ATOMS: atom_id res chain seq x y z
N MET A 1 30.34 -8.48 -13.91
CA MET A 1 29.45 -8.38 -12.74
C MET A 1 28.27 -7.58 -13.22
N GLU A 2 27.29 -8.25 -13.82
CA GLU A 2 26.11 -7.59 -14.38
C GLU A 2 25.18 -7.27 -13.21
N THR A 3 24.91 -5.99 -13.04
CA THR A 3 23.96 -5.49 -12.04
C THR A 3 22.56 -5.94 -12.45
N ASP A 4 22.01 -6.78 -11.57
CA ASP A 4 20.62 -7.20 -11.45
C ASP A 4 19.64 -6.08 -11.84
N ASN A 5 18.98 -6.21 -12.99
CA ASN A 5 18.03 -5.19 -13.49
C ASN A 5 16.79 -5.84 -14.09
N SER A 6 16.25 -6.83 -13.37
CA SER A 6 14.96 -7.43 -13.64
C SER A 6 13.99 -6.99 -12.57
N SER A 7 13.27 -5.90 -12.80
CA SER A 7 11.92 -5.78 -12.24
C SER A 7 11.19 -7.09 -12.61
N ASP A 8 10.82 -7.91 -11.62
CA ASP A 8 10.14 -9.19 -11.84
C ASP A 8 8.98 -8.97 -12.81
N ALA A 9 8.71 -9.92 -13.71
CA ALA A 9 7.68 -9.77 -14.75
C ALA A 9 6.31 -9.37 -14.15
N MET A 10 6.06 -9.79 -12.91
CA MET A 10 4.91 -9.39 -12.12
C MET A 10 4.91 -7.89 -11.77
N THR A 11 6.04 -7.32 -11.37
CA THR A 11 6.17 -5.87 -11.09
C THR A 11 5.89 -5.04 -12.33
N LEU A 12 6.48 -5.40 -13.48
CA LEU A 12 6.21 -4.71 -14.75
C LEU A 12 4.74 -4.82 -15.16
N ALA A 13 4.12 -6.00 -14.97
CA ALA A 13 2.70 -6.19 -15.24
C ALA A 13 1.83 -5.31 -14.34
N ARG A 14 2.15 -5.19 -13.04
CA ARG A 14 1.42 -4.32 -12.10
C ARG A 14 1.54 -2.84 -12.46
N ILE A 15 2.73 -2.38 -12.87
CA ILE A 15 2.92 -1.01 -13.37
C ILE A 15 2.04 -0.77 -14.61
N HIS A 16 2.03 -1.71 -15.55
CA HIS A 16 1.18 -1.61 -16.73
C HIS A 16 -0.32 -1.62 -16.39
N TRP A 17 -0.77 -2.50 -15.48
CA TRP A 17 -2.17 -2.60 -15.07
C TRP A 17 -2.64 -1.46 -14.17
N ALA A 18 -1.74 -0.79 -13.45
CA ALA A 18 -2.08 0.42 -12.71
C ALA A 18 -2.63 1.52 -13.62
N GLY A 19 -2.31 1.47 -14.91
CA GLY A 19 -2.70 2.46 -15.90
C GLY A 19 -1.99 3.78 -15.67
N GLU A 20 -2.66 4.88 -15.99
CA GLU A 20 -2.08 6.22 -15.88
C GLU A 20 -1.91 6.64 -14.41
N ILE A 21 -0.71 7.10 -14.03
CA ILE A 21 -0.40 7.64 -12.70
C ILE A 21 -0.15 9.13 -12.84
N THR A 22 -1.23 9.92 -12.77
CA THR A 22 -1.20 11.39 -12.75
C THR A 22 -1.82 11.91 -11.47
N ASP A 23 -1.33 13.06 -10.99
CA ASP A 23 -1.89 13.69 -9.78
C ASP A 23 -3.41 13.91 -9.89
N GLU A 24 -3.91 14.29 -11.06
CA GLU A 24 -5.34 14.45 -11.32
C GLU A 24 -6.12 13.16 -11.04
N ARG A 25 -5.63 11.99 -11.50
CA ARG A 25 -6.29 10.72 -11.25
C ARG A 25 -6.22 10.34 -9.77
N LEU A 26 -5.06 10.52 -9.15
CA LEU A 26 -4.86 10.20 -7.73
C LEU A 26 -5.77 11.08 -6.85
N ASP A 27 -5.96 12.35 -7.20
CA ASP A 27 -6.91 13.24 -6.52
C ASP A 27 -8.35 12.77 -6.70
N LYS A 28 -8.74 12.35 -7.90
CA LYS A 28 -10.09 11.80 -8.14
C LYS A 28 -10.33 10.54 -7.30
N ILE A 29 -9.30 9.70 -7.11
CA ILE A 29 -9.38 8.50 -6.26
C ILE A 29 -9.62 8.89 -4.79
N VAL A 30 -8.77 9.78 -4.24
CA VAL A 30 -8.90 10.24 -2.84
C VAL A 30 -10.23 10.95 -2.59
N ASN A 31 -10.77 11.65 -3.59
CA ASN A 31 -12.07 12.32 -3.51
C ASN A 31 -13.27 11.41 -3.86
N HIS A 32 -13.09 10.08 -3.94
CA HIS A 32 -14.13 9.10 -4.25
C HIS A 32 -14.87 9.34 -5.58
N GLN A 33 -14.22 10.00 -6.54
CA GLN A 33 -14.76 10.25 -7.88
C GLN A 33 -14.46 9.10 -8.85
N VAL A 34 -13.65 8.13 -8.42
CA VAL A 34 -13.31 6.91 -9.16
C VAL A 34 -13.61 5.72 -8.26
N ALA A 35 -14.50 4.84 -8.71
CA ALA A 35 -14.68 3.53 -8.08
C ALA A 35 -13.55 2.60 -8.55
N MET A 36 -12.95 1.87 -7.61
CA MET A 36 -11.88 0.93 -7.89
C MET A 36 -12.21 -0.43 -7.27
N THR A 37 -11.87 -1.48 -8.00
CA THR A 37 -11.85 -2.85 -7.50
C THR A 37 -10.59 -3.10 -6.67
N ASP A 38 -10.64 -4.11 -5.82
CA ASP A 38 -9.51 -4.61 -5.05
C ASP A 38 -8.23 -4.80 -5.90
N ALA A 39 -8.38 -5.40 -7.08
CA ALA A 39 -7.27 -5.65 -7.99
C ALA A 39 -6.67 -4.35 -8.55
N GLU A 40 -7.51 -3.38 -8.90
CA GLU A 40 -7.05 -2.07 -9.38
C GLU A 40 -6.32 -1.30 -8.27
N VAL A 41 -6.81 -1.37 -7.03
CA VAL A 41 -6.14 -0.76 -5.88
C VAL A 41 -4.77 -1.40 -5.65
N LEU A 42 -4.68 -2.72 -5.64
CA LEU A 42 -3.40 -3.41 -5.46
C LEU A 42 -2.40 -3.15 -6.57
N ASN A 43 -2.85 -3.12 -7.83
CA ASN A 43 -1.99 -2.78 -8.97
C ASN A 43 -1.46 -1.35 -8.83
N LEU A 44 -2.34 -0.39 -8.50
CA LEU A 44 -1.95 1.00 -8.30
C LEU A 44 -0.96 1.16 -7.14
N LEU A 45 -1.27 0.64 -5.95
CA LEU A 45 -0.40 0.76 -4.78
C LEU A 45 0.94 0.07 -4.99
N SER A 46 0.95 -1.09 -5.64
CA SER A 46 2.20 -1.76 -6.00
C SER A 46 3.03 -0.91 -6.95
N ALA A 47 2.42 -0.37 -8.01
CA ALA A 47 3.12 0.49 -8.95
C ALA A 47 3.67 1.75 -8.28
N LEU A 48 2.88 2.40 -7.41
CA LEU A 48 3.32 3.58 -6.65
C LEU A 48 4.47 3.25 -5.69
N SER A 49 4.44 2.08 -5.04
CA SER A 49 5.51 1.64 -4.14
C SER A 49 6.81 1.38 -4.90
N GLU A 50 6.74 0.65 -6.02
CA GLU A 50 7.90 0.27 -6.83
C GLU A 50 8.51 1.46 -7.59
N LEU A 51 7.69 2.46 -7.93
CA LEU A 51 8.14 3.72 -8.52
C LEU A 51 8.59 4.75 -7.47
N GLU A 52 8.58 4.39 -6.19
CA GLU A 52 8.87 5.29 -5.05
C GLU A 52 8.06 6.60 -5.12
N HIS A 53 6.81 6.52 -5.59
CA HIS A 53 5.98 7.69 -5.85
C HIS A 53 5.61 8.38 -4.52
N PRO A 54 5.74 9.71 -4.40
CA PRO A 54 5.56 10.42 -3.13
C PRO A 54 4.15 10.26 -2.53
N ARG A 55 3.15 10.02 -3.38
CA ARG A 55 1.75 9.81 -2.96
C ARG A 55 1.41 8.38 -2.55
N PHE A 56 2.35 7.44 -2.58
CA PHE A 56 2.09 6.05 -2.18
C PHE A 56 1.46 5.96 -0.78
N LYS A 57 2.07 6.62 0.21
CA LYS A 57 1.65 6.55 1.61
C LYS A 57 0.25 7.14 1.83
N GLU A 58 -0.01 8.30 1.23
CA GLU A 58 -1.32 8.95 1.26
C GLU A 58 -2.43 8.02 0.77
N LEU A 59 -2.25 7.40 -0.40
CA LEU A 59 -3.26 6.52 -0.96
C LEU A 59 -3.38 5.21 -0.19
N ALA A 60 -2.26 4.63 0.26
CA ALA A 60 -2.29 3.41 1.07
C ALA A 60 -3.08 3.64 2.37
N PHE A 61 -2.81 4.74 3.09
CA PHE A 61 -3.54 5.11 4.31
C PHE A 61 -5.03 5.37 4.02
N HIS A 62 -5.34 6.06 2.92
CA HIS A 62 -6.71 6.28 2.48
C HIS A 62 -7.47 4.96 2.32
N PHE A 63 -6.92 4.00 1.56
CA PHE A 63 -7.57 2.71 1.33
C PHE A 63 -7.71 1.86 2.61
N CYS A 64 -6.74 1.91 3.52
CA CYS A 64 -6.85 1.24 4.81
C CYS A 64 -7.96 1.84 5.69
N SER A 65 -8.15 3.16 5.65
CA SER A 65 -9.16 3.86 6.47
C SER A 65 -10.60 3.69 5.96
N TYR A 66 -10.77 3.41 4.66
CA TYR A 66 -12.08 3.40 4.02
C TYR A 66 -12.92 2.14 4.32
N GLY A 67 -12.32 1.09 4.88
CA GLY A 67 -13.02 -0.11 5.35
C GLY A 67 -13.62 -1.02 4.27
N LEU A 68 -13.65 -0.61 3.01
CA LEU A 68 -14.20 -1.40 1.89
C LEU A 68 -13.21 -2.42 1.31
N PHE A 69 -11.92 -2.31 1.63
CA PHE A 69 -10.83 -3.09 1.02
C PHE A 69 -10.27 -4.17 1.95
N GLY A 70 -11.12 -4.74 2.81
CA GLY A 70 -10.70 -5.68 3.86
C GLY A 70 -10.02 -6.97 3.36
N SER A 71 -10.36 -7.39 2.13
CA SER A 71 -9.79 -8.54 1.39
C SER A 71 -8.32 -8.34 1.01
N ILE A 72 -7.92 -7.11 0.69
CA ILE A 72 -6.57 -6.76 0.22
C ILE A 72 -5.74 -6.06 1.30
N LEU A 73 -6.31 -5.84 2.49
CA LEU A 73 -5.66 -5.12 3.58
C LEU A 73 -4.31 -5.74 3.95
N HIS A 74 -4.21 -7.07 3.93
CA HIS A 74 -2.96 -7.80 4.18
C HIS A 74 -1.85 -7.42 3.20
N ASP A 75 -2.17 -7.38 1.90
CA ASP A 75 -1.20 -7.01 0.86
C ASP A 75 -0.78 -5.54 0.98
N ILE A 76 -1.70 -4.64 1.32
CA ILE A 76 -1.39 -3.22 1.55
C ILE A 76 -0.41 -3.07 2.73
N PHE A 77 -0.62 -3.82 3.82
CA PHE A 77 0.27 -3.80 4.98
C PHE A 77 1.66 -4.33 4.64
N ILE A 78 1.77 -5.37 3.80
CA ILE A 78 3.07 -5.85 3.29
C ILE A 78 3.77 -4.75 2.51
N LEU A 79 3.07 -4.00 1.65
CA LEU A 79 3.66 -2.89 0.89
C LEU A 79 4.15 -1.78 1.82
N LEU A 80 3.33 -1.37 2.79
CA LEU A 80 3.69 -0.34 3.78
C LEU A 80 4.92 -0.74 4.61
N ALA A 81 5.01 -2.00 5.04
CA ALA A 81 6.09 -2.50 5.87
C ALA A 81 7.46 -2.54 5.16
N LYS A 82 7.50 -2.41 3.83
CA LYS A 82 8.76 -2.26 3.08
C LYS A 82 9.39 -0.87 3.27
N ILE A 83 8.63 0.11 3.73
CA ILE A 83 9.06 1.51 3.81
C ILE A 83 9.38 1.86 5.27
N LYS A 84 10.60 2.33 5.53
CA LYS A 84 10.96 2.89 6.83
C LYS A 84 10.45 4.32 6.96
N GLY A 85 9.79 4.65 8.06
CA GLY A 85 9.35 6.01 8.32
C GLY A 85 8.46 6.13 9.55
N GLU A 86 8.64 7.23 10.29
CA GLU A 86 7.84 7.55 11.48
C GLU A 86 6.33 7.60 11.16
N ASP A 87 5.95 7.99 9.94
CA ASP A 87 4.55 8.02 9.53
C ASP A 87 3.95 6.63 9.31
N ILE A 88 4.75 5.65 8.87
CA ILE A 88 4.34 4.24 8.80
C ILE A 88 4.20 3.66 10.22
N GLU A 89 5.17 3.93 11.10
CA GLU A 89 5.11 3.53 12.51
C GLU A 89 3.86 4.08 13.20
N ASN A 90 3.63 5.39 13.07
CA ASN A 90 2.46 6.06 13.63
C ASN A 90 1.17 5.47 13.07
N PHE A 91 1.09 5.22 11.76
CA PHE A 91 -0.08 4.57 11.15
C PHE A 91 -0.33 3.17 11.73
N PHE A 92 0.69 2.33 11.86
CA PHE A 92 0.57 0.98 12.43
C PHE A 92 0.18 1.00 13.91
N ILE A 93 0.75 1.90 14.71
CA ILE A 93 0.36 2.06 16.12
C ILE A 93 -1.10 2.50 16.22
N GLN A 94 -1.53 3.47 15.42
CA GLN A 94 -2.93 3.90 15.39
C GLN A 94 -3.85 2.78 14.95
N TYR A 95 -3.43 1.95 13.98
CA TYR A 95 -4.19 0.78 13.57
C TYR A 95 -4.38 -0.21 14.73
N LEU A 96 -3.33 -0.53 15.49
CA LEU A 96 -3.39 -1.42 16.65
C LEU A 96 -4.27 -0.88 17.78
N ILE A 97 -4.27 0.44 18.01
CA ILE A 97 -5.11 1.08 19.03
C ILE A 97 -6.60 1.02 18.65
N ASN A 98 -6.91 1.30 17.38
CA ASN A 98 -8.29 1.53 16.94
C ASN A 98 -9.03 0.25 16.52
N ASN A 99 -8.32 -0.84 16.20
CA ASN A 99 -8.96 -2.08 15.74
C ASN A 99 -9.07 -3.10 16.87
N GLU A 100 -10.25 -3.15 17.51
CA GLU A 100 -10.58 -4.16 18.52
C GLU A 100 -10.72 -5.58 17.93
N ILE A 101 -10.97 -5.70 16.62
CA ILE A 101 -11.07 -6.99 15.93
C ILE A 101 -9.65 -7.49 15.66
N GLU A 102 -9.30 -8.58 16.34
CA GLU A 102 -8.00 -9.23 16.19
C GLU A 102 -7.82 -9.70 14.73
N ARG A 103 -6.85 -9.09 14.04
CA ARG A 103 -6.34 -9.52 12.73
C ARG A 103 -4.90 -10.01 12.92
N PRO A 104 -4.70 -11.26 13.39
CA PRO A 104 -3.36 -11.77 13.69
C PRO A 104 -2.40 -11.72 12.50
N ASP A 105 -2.95 -11.84 11.29
CA ASP A 105 -2.22 -11.68 10.02
C ASP A 105 -1.57 -10.29 9.91
N LEU A 106 -2.32 -9.23 10.21
CA LEU A 106 -1.83 -7.85 10.14
C LEU A 106 -0.94 -7.51 11.33
N ASN A 107 -1.32 -7.94 12.53
CA ASN A 107 -0.53 -7.72 13.75
C ASN A 107 0.88 -8.28 13.59
N LYS A 108 1.01 -9.47 12.99
CA LYS A 108 2.33 -10.07 12.72
C LYS A 108 3.18 -9.22 11.78
N ILE A 109 2.60 -8.57 10.78
CA ILE A 109 3.33 -7.65 9.89
C ILE A 109 3.83 -6.45 10.70
N ILE A 110 2.93 -5.84 11.49
CA ILE A 110 3.23 -4.67 12.31
C ILE A 110 4.33 -5.00 13.34
N ASP A 111 4.20 -6.10 14.07
CA ASP A 111 5.17 -6.53 15.09
C ASP A 111 6.55 -6.73 14.46
N ASN A 112 6.62 -7.43 13.32
CA ASN A 112 7.88 -7.61 12.60
C ASN A 112 8.48 -6.28 12.17
N TYR A 113 7.65 -5.33 11.72
CA TYR A 113 8.10 -4.00 11.32
C TYR A 113 8.68 -3.22 12.51
N LEU A 114 7.99 -3.19 13.64
CA LEU A 114 8.41 -2.47 14.85
C LEU A 114 9.62 -3.11 15.56
N MET A 115 9.90 -4.39 15.32
CA MET A 115 11.09 -5.06 15.85
C MET A 115 12.34 -4.88 14.98
N THR A 116 12.19 -4.47 13.72
CA THR A 116 13.29 -4.39 12.73
C THR A 116 13.69 -2.97 12.34
N ASN A 117 12.99 -1.98 12.88
CA ASN A 117 13.24 -0.54 12.70
C ASN A 117 13.47 0.11 14.06
#